data_AF-A0A2W6DF27-F1
#
_entry.id   AF-A0A2W6DF27-F1
#
_cell.length_a   1.000
_cell.length_b   1.000
_cell.length_c   1.000
_cell.angle_alpha   90.00
_cell.angle_beta   90.00
_cell.angle_gamma   90.00
#
_symmetry.space_group_name_H-M   'P 1'
#
loop_
_entity.id
_entity.type
_entity.pdbx_description
1 polymer ?
#
loop_
_entity_poly.entity_id
_entity_poly.type
_entity_poly.pdbx_seq_one_letter_code
_entity_poly.pdbx_strand_id
1 'polypeptide(L)' 'HRLRVEHDRARLYVELSGEDGKGPWTVLAVDRATRVHAVAQAETKIEATRAAAAALDLLSSA' A
#
# COMPACT_ATOMS: atom_id res chain seq x y z
N HIS A 1 15.64 3.75 -5.69
CA HIS A 1 14.43 2.92 -5.37
C HIS A 1 13.44 2.92 -6.54
N ARG A 2 12.59 1.88 -6.64
CA ARG A 2 11.53 1.83 -7.67
C ARG A 2 10.16 2.15 -7.06
N LEU A 3 9.44 3.04 -7.74
CA LEU A 3 8.07 3.43 -7.40
C LEU A 3 7.08 2.87 -8.43
N ARG A 4 5.93 2.40 -7.95
CA ARG A 4 4.78 2.04 -8.79
C ARG A 4 3.49 2.57 -8.15
N VAL A 5 2.50 2.86 -8.99
CA VAL A 5 1.14 3.17 -8.53
C VAL A 5 0.21 2.13 -9.12
N GLU A 6 -0.52 1.43 -8.26
CA GLU A 6 -1.58 0.51 -8.65
C GLU A 6 -2.94 1.15 -8.39
N HIS A 7 -3.81 1.03 -9.39
CA HIS A 7 -5.14 1.63 -9.38
C HIS A 7 -6.20 0.55 -9.20
N ASP A 8 -6.85 0.57 -8.04
CA ASP A 8 -8.08 -0.18 -7.80
C ASP A 8 -9.30 0.77 -7.93
N ARG A 9 -10.51 0.21 -8.03
CA ARG A 9 -11.76 1.00 -8.09
C ARG A 9 -11.96 1.83 -6.82
N ALA A 10 -11.71 1.27 -5.65
CA ALA A 10 -11.92 1.92 -4.36
C ALA A 10 -10.63 2.52 -3.80
N ARG A 11 -9.46 1.97 -4.17
CA ARG A 11 -8.17 2.33 -3.55
C ARG A 11 -7.11 2.77 -4.57
N LEU A 12 -6.09 3.45 -4.06
CA LEU A 12 -4.82 3.67 -4.73
C LEU A 12 -3.72 3.04 -3.87
N TYR A 13 -2.79 2.34 -4.49
CA TYR A 13 -1.60 1.83 -3.80
C TYR A 13 -0.35 2.48 -4.40
N VAL A 14 0.44 3.12 -3.56
CA VAL A 14 1.77 3.61 -3.92
C VAL A 14 2.79 2.64 -3.33
N GLU A 15 3.53 1.97 -4.20
CA GLU A 15 4.40 0.85 -3.85
C GLU A 15 5.85 1.25 -4.09
N LEU A 16 6.66 1.16 -3.03
CA LEU A 16 8.08 1.44 -3.04
C LEU A 16 8.86 0.15 -2.74
N SER A 17 9.88 -0.15 -3.56
CA SER A 17 10.79 -1.27 -3.36
C SER A 17 12.26 -0.83 -3.53
N GLY A 18 13.18 -1.77 -3.36
CA GLY A 18 14.53 -1.66 -3.90
C GLY A 18 14.54 -1.40 -5.42
N GLU A 19 15.68 -0.96 -5.95
CA GLU A 19 15.85 -0.65 -7.38
C GLU A 19 15.70 -1.88 -8.29
N ASP A 20 16.08 -3.03 -7.77
CA ASP A 20 15.93 -4.33 -8.42
C ASP A 20 14.50 -4.89 -8.36
N GLY A 21 13.57 -4.16 -7.74
CA GLY A 21 12.20 -4.64 -7.53
C GLY A 21 12.12 -5.76 -6.51
N LYS A 22 13.14 -5.93 -5.66
CA LYS A 22 13.11 -6.84 -4.52
C LYS A 22 12.95 -6.04 -3.23
N GLY A 23 12.63 -6.78 -2.17
CA GLY A 23 12.36 -6.21 -0.85
C GLY A 23 13.53 -5.40 -0.27
N PRO A 24 13.27 -4.65 0.81
CA PRO A 24 11.99 -4.50 1.51
C PRO A 24 11.00 -3.61 0.73
N TRP A 25 9.70 -3.84 0.96
CA TRP A 25 8.61 -3.09 0.35
C TRP A 25 7.95 -2.15 1.35
N THR A 26 7.56 -0.96 0.89
CA THR A 26 6.68 -0.03 1.59
C THR A 26 5.48 0.26 0.69
N VAL A 27 4.27 0.07 1.22
CA VAL A 27 3.03 0.35 0.48
C VAL A 27 2.19 1.34 1.25
N LEU A 28 1.79 2.42 0.57
CA LEU A 28 0.79 3.37 1.02
C LEU A 28 -0.55 3.01 0.33
N ALA A 29 -1.52 2.55 1.11
CA ALA A 29 -2.90 2.37 0.65
C ALA A 29 -3.70 3.64 0.93
N VAL A 30 -4.44 4.12 -0.06
CA VAL A 30 -5.28 5.32 0.04
C VAL A 30 -6.69 4.98 -0.40
N ASP A 31 -7.67 5.25 0.46
CA ASP A 31 -9.07 5.22 0.07
C ASP A 31 -9.36 6.41 -0.88
N ARG A 32 -9.96 6.13 -2.04
CA ARG A 32 -10.16 7.16 -3.07
C ARG A 32 -11.20 8.19 -2.70
N ALA A 33 -12.25 7.80 -1.99
CA ALA A 33 -13.38 8.66 -1.68
C ALA A 33 -13.05 9.63 -0.54
N THR A 34 -12.37 9.12 0.48
CA THR A 34 -12.15 9.80 1.76
C THR A 34 -10.72 10.32 1.94
N ARG A 35 -9.75 9.79 1.17
CA ARG A 35 -8.31 10.07 1.32
C ARG A 35 -7.70 9.60 2.65
N VAL A 36 -8.43 8.83 3.45
CA VAL A 36 -7.85 8.08 4.56
C VAL A 36 -6.79 7.15 3.98
N HIS A 37 -5.68 7.01 4.69
CA HIS A 37 -4.54 6.24 4.22
C HIS A 37 -3.88 5.45 5.34
N ALA A 38 -3.25 4.36 4.94
CA ALA A 38 -2.43 3.54 5.83
C ALA A 38 -1.14 3.13 5.12
N VAL A 39 -0.08 2.96 5.90
CA VAL A 39 1.24 2.54 5.42
C VAL A 39 1.60 1.22 6.09
N ALA A 40 2.12 0.28 5.29
CA ALA A 40 2.71 -0.95 5.82
C ALA A 40 3.98 -1.33 5.07
N GLN A 41 4.81 -2.13 5.73
CA GLN A 41 6.08 -2.61 5.21
C GLN A 41 6.17 -4.13 5.36
N ALA A 42 6.78 -4.80 4.38
CA ALA A 42 7.03 -6.23 4.41
C ALA A 42 8.15 -6.63 3.42
N GLU A 43 8.61 -7.87 3.49
CA GLU A 43 9.64 -8.40 2.58
C GLU A 43 9.14 -8.56 1.14
N THR A 44 7.85 -8.84 0.95
CA THR A 44 7.25 -8.99 -0.37
C THR A 44 6.20 -7.91 -0.66
N LYS A 45 6.01 -7.58 -1.95
CA LYS A 45 4.94 -6.66 -2.39
C LYS A 45 3.59 -7.10 -1.84
N ILE A 46 3.24 -8.38 -2.02
CA ILE A 46 1.90 -8.88 -1.67
C ILE A 46 1.60 -8.76 -0.18
N GLU A 47 2.58 -9.02 0.68
CA GLU A 47 2.42 -8.88 2.12
C GLU A 47 2.27 -7.41 2.53
N ALA A 48 3.09 -6.51 1.99
CA ALA A 48 3.01 -5.08 2.27
C ALA A 48 1.66 -4.50 1.80
N THR A 49 1.19 -4.87 0.60
CA THR A 49 -0.12 -4.44 0.08
C THR A 49 -1.26 -4.95 0.94
N ARG A 50 -1.24 -6.24 1.35
CA ARG A 50 -2.27 -6.81 2.22
C ARG A 50 -2.29 -6.14 3.60
N ALA A 51 -1.12 -5.90 4.19
CA ALA A 51 -1.01 -5.24 5.49
C ALA A 51 -1.52 -3.79 5.43
N ALA A 52 -1.16 -3.03 4.38
CA ALA A 52 -1.64 -1.66 4.19
C ALA A 52 -3.15 -1.62 3.96
N ALA A 53 -3.69 -2.56 3.18
CA ALA A 53 -5.13 -2.72 2.98
C ALA A 53 -5.87 -3.01 4.29
N ALA A 54 -5.39 -3.96 5.10
CA ALA A 54 -5.99 -4.30 6.38
C ALA A 54 -5.96 -3.12 7.37
N ALA A 55 -4.84 -2.39 7.43
CA ALA A 55 -4.72 -1.20 8.27
C ALA A 55 -5.68 -0.08 7.81
N LEU A 56 -5.87 0.10 6.50
CA LEU A 56 -6.83 1.06 5.95
C LEU A 56 -8.28 0.70 6.31
N ASP A 57 -8.62 -0.59 6.30
CA ASP A 57 -9.96 -1.08 6.66
C ASP A 57 -10.30 -0.80 8.13
N LEU A 58 -9.31 -0.90 9.03
CA LEU A 58 -9.47 -0.53 10.43
C LEU A 58 -9.74 0.97 10.60
N LEU A 59 -9.09 1.83 9.82
CA LEU A 59 -9.29 3.28 9.85
C LEU A 59 -10.61 3.72 9.22
N SER A 60 -11.11 2.95 8.24
CA SER A 60 -12.34 3.28 7.51
C SER A 60 -13.61 2.78 8.21
N SER A 61 -13.43 1.94 9.24
CA SER A 61 -14.52 1.42 10.09
C SER A 61 -14.69 2.20 11.40
N ALA A 62 -13.86 3.22 11.62
CA ALA A 62 -13.87 4.13 12.77
C ALA A 62 -14.56 5.45 12.41
#